data_AF-A0A413NLS2-F1
#
_entry.id   AF-A0A413NLS2-F1
#
_cell.length_a   1.000
_cell.length_b   1.000
_cell.length_c   1.000
_cell.angle_alpha   90.00
_cell.angle_beta   90.00
_cell.angle_gamma   90.00
#
_symmetry.space_group_name_H-M   'P 1'
#
loop_
_entity.id
_entity.type
_entity.pdbx_description
1 polymer ?
#
loop_
_entity_poly.entity_id
_entity_poly.type
_entity_poly.pdbx_seq_one_letter_code
_entity_poly.pdbx_strand_id
1 'polypeptide(L)'
;MTFKYIIYIVEGNFINNEHRVMDKLITKYNLIFEEIFKIKVTDENKSRLVYKKYSQWDSLAQMTLIQSIEETFRIMIPFDEMMCIDSYEHGLDYLTDKLK
;
A
#
# COMPACT_ATOMS: atom_id res chain seq x y z
N MET A 1 -18.16 3.98 -10.67
CA MET A 1 -16.92 4.53 -11.23
C MET A 1 -15.88 3.43 -11.06
N THR A 2 -15.77 2.57 -12.06
CA THR A 2 -15.21 1.21 -11.91
C THR A 2 -13.88 1.18 -12.62
N PHE A 3 -12.77 1.18 -11.89
CA PHE A 3 -11.46 0.93 -12.48
C PHE A 3 -11.37 -0.56 -12.82
N LYS A 4 -11.77 -0.90 -14.04
CA LYS A 4 -11.48 -2.21 -14.64
C LYS A 4 -9.98 -2.27 -14.90
N TYR A 5 -9.27 -3.00 -14.04
CA TYR A 5 -7.95 -3.55 -14.34
C TYR A 5 -8.07 -4.52 -15.52
N ILE A 6 -8.09 -3.99 -16.74
CA ILE A 6 -7.87 -4.76 -17.95
C ILE A 6 -6.96 -3.94 -18.85
N ILE A 7 -5.64 -4.12 -18.69
CA ILE A 7 -4.73 -4.07 -19.83
C ILE A 7 -3.69 -5.18 -19.62
N TYR A 8 -4.05 -6.39 -20.03
CA TYR A 8 -3.06 -7.34 -20.54
C TYR A 8 -2.80 -6.94 -21.98
N ILE A 9 -1.61 -6.41 -22.32
CA ILE A 9 -1.02 -6.60 -23.65
C ILE A 9 0.49 -6.80 -23.48
N VAL A 10 0.90 -8.02 -23.78
CA VAL A 10 2.26 -8.40 -24.17
C VAL A 10 2.48 -7.89 -25.60
N GLU A 11 3.70 -7.43 -25.88
CA GLU A 11 4.27 -6.91 -27.15
C GLU A 11 4.30 -5.37 -27.30
N GLY A 12 5.53 -4.82 -27.24
CA GLY A 12 5.89 -3.58 -27.95
C GLY A 12 5.77 -2.26 -27.17
N ASN A 13 6.71 -2.00 -26.26
CA ASN A 13 7.28 -0.66 -25.98
C ASN A 13 6.34 0.56 -25.87
N PHE A 14 5.31 0.50 -25.01
CA PHE A 14 4.73 1.71 -24.41
C PHE A 14 4.36 1.45 -22.94
N ILE A 15 5.37 1.32 -22.08
CA ILE A 15 5.13 1.46 -20.64
C ILE A 15 4.85 2.93 -20.34
N ASN A 16 3.57 3.29 -20.28
CA ASN A 16 3.13 4.61 -19.84
C ASN A 16 3.79 4.94 -18.49
N ASN A 17 4.33 6.16 -18.35
CA ASN A 17 5.07 6.59 -17.16
C ASN A 17 4.27 6.40 -15.85
N GLU A 18 2.94 6.52 -15.93
CA GLU A 18 2.00 6.29 -14.82
C GLU A 18 2.01 4.84 -14.31
N HIS A 19 2.10 3.85 -15.21
CA HIS A 19 2.17 2.43 -14.83
C HIS A 19 3.45 2.15 -14.03
N ARG A 20 4.57 2.70 -14.49
CA ARG A 20 5.87 2.56 -13.82
C ARG A 20 5.91 3.25 -12.45
N VAL A 21 5.22 4.37 -12.29
CA VAL A 21 5.10 5.06 -10.99
C VAL A 21 4.25 4.23 -10.02
N MET A 22 3.13 3.67 -10.48
CA MET A 22 2.26 2.82 -9.66
C MET A 22 2.97 1.53 -9.22
N ASP A 23 3.72 0.88 -10.12
CA ASP A 23 4.50 -0.32 -9.79
C ASP A 23 5.55 -0.04 -8.70
N LYS A 24 6.19 1.14 -8.76
CA LYS A 24 7.16 1.58 -7.76
C LYS A 24 6.50 1.88 -6.42
N LEU A 25 5.30 2.46 -6.42
CA LEU A 25 4.51 2.72 -5.21
C LEU A 25 4.13 1.41 -4.53
N ILE A 26 3.53 0.47 -5.27
CA ILE A 26 3.12 -0.84 -4.74
C ILE A 26 4.34 -1.61 -4.20
N THR A 27 5.45 -1.61 -4.94
CA THR A 27 6.67 -2.31 -4.51
C THR A 27 7.18 -1.78 -3.17
N LYS A 28 7.26 -0.46 -3.01
CA LYS A 28 7.69 0.15 -1.74
C LYS A 28 6.70 -0.13 -0.61
N TYR A 29 5.40 -0.06 -0.90
CA TYR A 29 4.36 -0.29 0.08
C TYR A 29 4.37 -1.75 0.58
N ASN A 30 4.56 -2.71 -0.32
CA ASN A 30 4.76 -4.12 0.03
C ASN A 30 5.94 -4.29 0.99
N LEU A 31 7.11 -3.71 0.67
CA LEU A 31 8.29 -3.84 1.52
C LEU A 31 8.06 -3.36 2.95
N ILE A 32 7.29 -2.29 3.15
CA ILE A 32 6.93 -1.82 4.49
C ILE A 32 6.16 -2.90 5.26
N PHE A 33 5.14 -3.50 4.65
CA PHE A 33 4.35 -4.57 5.27
C PHE A 33 5.19 -5.82 5.54
N GLU A 34 6.04 -6.20 4.60
CA GLU A 34 6.94 -7.35 4.73
C GLU A 34 7.93 -7.16 5.89
N GLU A 35 8.48 -5.95 6.03
CA GLU A 35 9.41 -5.61 7.10
C GLU A 35 8.74 -5.58 8.47
N ILE A 36 7.54 -5.01 8.59
CA ILE A 36 6.83 -4.86 9.87
C ILE A 36 6.26 -6.21 10.32
N PHE A 37 5.57 -6.92 9.43
CA PHE A 37 4.87 -8.16 9.78
C PHE A 37 5.72 -9.42 9.60
N LYS A 38 6.93 -9.31 9.05
CA LYS A 38 7.83 -10.44 8.76
C LYS A 38 7.16 -11.50 7.88
N ILE A 39 6.44 -11.03 6.88
CA ILE A 39 5.77 -11.86 5.86
C ILE A 39 6.28 -11.51 4.47
N LYS A 40 5.86 -12.27 3.47
CA LYS A 40 5.90 -11.85 2.07
C LYS A 40 4.49 -11.42 1.65
N VAL A 41 4.33 -10.26 1.05
CA VAL A 41 3.02 -9.82 0.55
C VAL A 41 2.76 -10.48 -0.80
N THR A 42 1.60 -11.11 -0.94
CA THR A 42 1.14 -11.76 -2.16
C THR A 42 -0.30 -11.34 -2.45
N ASP A 43 -0.75 -11.53 -3.69
CA ASP A 43 -2.14 -11.25 -4.06
C ASP A 43 -3.15 -12.07 -3.24
N GLU A 44 -2.74 -13.25 -2.78
CA GLU A 44 -3.57 -14.16 -1.99
C GLU A 44 -3.72 -13.73 -0.53
N ASN A 45 -2.70 -13.06 0.04
CA ASN A 45 -2.69 -12.75 1.47
C ASN A 45 -2.98 -11.28 1.79
N LYS A 46 -2.81 -10.36 0.84
CA LYS A 46 -2.96 -8.92 1.09
C LYS A 46 -4.35 -8.53 1.61
N SER A 47 -5.39 -9.21 1.12
CA SER A 47 -6.78 -9.01 1.57
C SER A 47 -7.04 -9.43 3.02
N ARG A 48 -6.12 -10.17 3.63
CA ARG A 48 -6.17 -10.59 5.05
C ARG A 48 -5.44 -9.62 5.98
N LEU A 49 -4.66 -8.69 5.43
CA LEU A 49 -3.96 -7.66 6.17
C LEU A 49 -4.96 -6.56 6.50
N VAL A 50 -5.60 -6.71 7.66
CA VAL A 50 -6.62 -5.78 8.16
C VAL A 50 -6.32 -5.51 9.63
N TYR A 51 -6.33 -4.24 10.03
CA TYR A 51 -6.09 -3.79 11.39
C TYR A 51 -6.98 -4.52 12.40
N LYS A 52 -6.39 -4.98 13.51
CA LYS A 52 -7.03 -5.77 14.58
C LYS A 52 -7.61 -7.13 14.18
N LYS A 53 -7.69 -7.47 12.88
CA LYS A 53 -8.07 -8.80 12.39
C LYS A 53 -6.86 -9.65 12.06
N TYR A 54 -5.82 -9.05 11.50
CA TYR A 54 -4.53 -9.68 11.33
C TYR A 54 -3.80 -9.71 12.67
N SER A 55 -3.36 -10.90 13.09
CA SER A 55 -2.87 -11.14 14.46
C SER A 55 -1.68 -10.28 14.86
N GLN A 56 -0.82 -9.90 13.91
CA GLN A 56 0.35 -9.06 14.15
C GLN A 56 0.06 -7.56 13.97
N TRP A 57 -1.16 -7.18 13.54
CA TRP A 57 -1.51 -5.80 13.28
C TRP A 57 -2.30 -5.19 14.45
N ASP A 58 -1.55 -4.80 15.47
CA ASP A 58 -2.06 -4.11 16.66
C ASP A 58 -1.82 -2.58 16.59
N SER A 59 -2.09 -1.88 17.70
CA SER A 59 -1.95 -0.43 17.78
C SER A 59 -0.50 0.04 17.67
N LEU A 60 0.47 -0.76 18.13
CA LEU A 60 1.89 -0.42 18.03
C LEU A 60 2.35 -0.62 16.58
N ALA A 61 1.97 -1.74 15.97
CA ALA A 61 2.26 -2.02 14.57
C ALA A 61 1.63 -0.97 13.64
N GLN A 62 0.43 -0.46 13.94
CA GLN A 62 -0.17 0.66 13.20
C GLN A 62 0.72 1.90 13.26
N MET A 63 1.19 2.29 14.44
CA MET A 63 2.04 3.48 14.58
C MET A 63 3.37 3.31 13.82
N THR A 64 3.98 2.13 13.90
CA THR A 64 5.19 1.82 13.11
C THR A 64 4.90 1.86 11.61
N LEU A 65 3.76 1.33 11.17
CA LEU A 65 3.35 1.36 9.76
C LEU A 65 3.21 2.78 9.24
N ILE A 66 2.49 3.64 9.97
CA ILE A 66 2.32 5.05 9.61
C ILE A 66 3.69 5.75 9.49
N GLN A 67 4.57 5.57 10.48
CA GLN A 67 5.90 6.16 10.45
C GLN A 67 6.71 5.69 9.23
N SER A 68 6.75 4.39 8.95
CA SER A 68 7.48 3.84 7.80
C SER A 68 6.93 4.35 6.47
N ILE A 69 5.62 4.56 6.36
CA ILE A 69 4.98 5.17 5.19
C ILE A 69 5.44 6.64 5.04
N GLU A 70 5.33 7.45 6.09
CA GLU A 70 5.77 8.85 6.08
C GLU A 70 7.23 8.99 5.65
N GLU A 71 8.12 8.18 6.21
CA GLU A 71 9.55 8.19 5.88
C GLU A 71 9.83 7.76 4.42
N THR A 72 9.17 6.70 3.95
CA THR A 72 9.38 6.11 2.62
C THR A 72 8.88 6.99 1.49
N PHE A 73 7.74 7.64 1.71
CA PHE A 73 7.07 8.47 0.71
C PHE A 73 7.28 9.97 0.92
N ARG A 74 7.97 10.37 2.00
CA ARG A 74 8.24 11.78 2.37
C ARG A 74 6.95 12.59 2.48
N ILE A 75 5.94 12.01 3.13
CA ILE A 75 4.63 12.63 3.40
C ILE A 75 4.41 12.77 4.91
N MET A 76 3.38 13.52 5.29
CA MET A 76 2.88 13.60 6.66
C MET A 76 1.43 13.09 6.68
N ILE A 77 1.11 12.21 7.62
CA ILE A 77 -0.22 11.63 7.82
C ILE A 77 -0.80 12.24 9.08
N PRO A 78 -1.87 13.06 8.97
CA PRO A 78 -2.57 13.61 10.13
C PRO A 78 -3.05 12.52 11.09
N PHE A 79 -3.02 12.79 12.38
CA PHE A 79 -3.40 11.82 13.43
C PHE A 79 -4.83 11.30 13.27
N ASP A 80 -5.76 12.15 12.83
CA ASP A 80 -7.15 11.82 12.55
C ASP A 80 -7.34 10.99 11.27
N GLU A 81 -6.37 11.02 10.35
CA GLU A 81 -6.37 10.24 9.11
C GLU A 81 -5.67 8.87 9.27
N MET A 82 -4.93 8.61 10.35
CA MET A 82 -4.21 7.34 10.56
C MET A 82 -5.12 6.11 10.51
N MET A 83 -6.39 6.25 10.89
CA MET A 83 -7.38 5.17 10.88
C MET A 83 -8.00 4.93 9.50
N CYS A 84 -7.72 5.78 8.51
CA CYS A 84 -8.05 5.49 7.11
C CYS A 84 -7.15 4.39 6.52
N ILE A 85 -6.04 4.06 7.18
CA ILE A 85 -5.10 3.00 6.79
C ILE A 85 -5.34 1.78 7.69
N ASP A 86 -6.56 1.24 7.65
CA ASP A 86 -6.98 0.08 8.46
C ASP A 86 -6.95 -1.26 7.70
N SER A 87 -6.56 -1.25 6.43
CA SER A 87 -6.31 -2.43 5.61
C SER A 87 -5.20 -2.14 4.59
N TYR A 88 -4.62 -3.19 4.02
CA TYR A 88 -3.66 -3.05 2.94
C TYR A 88 -4.26 -2.29 1.75
N GLU A 89 -5.49 -2.62 1.34
CA GLU A 89 -6.14 -1.92 0.22
C GLU A 89 -6.41 -0.44 0.54
N HIS A 90 -6.95 -0.13 1.73
CA HIS A 90 -7.25 1.26 2.08
C HIS A 90 -5.99 2.13 2.21
N GLY A 91 -4.89 1.58 2.72
CA GLY A 91 -3.62 2.31 2.76
C GLY A 91 -3.03 2.58 1.37
N LEU A 92 -3.20 1.64 0.44
CA LEU A 92 -2.80 1.84 -0.96
C LEU A 92 -3.67 2.90 -1.65
N ASP A 93 -4.99 2.88 -1.43
CA ASP A 93 -5.93 3.89 -1.95
C ASP A 93 -5.60 5.28 -1.39
N TYR A 94 -5.36 5.37 -0.08
CA TYR A 94 -4.96 6.61 0.59
C TYR A 94 -3.67 7.19 -0.03
N LEU A 95 -2.63 6.36 -0.22
CA LEU A 95 -1.37 6.80 -0.81
C LEU A 95 -1.52 7.20 -2.27
N THR A 96 -2.34 6.45 -3.02
CA THR A 96 -2.63 6.78 -4.41
C THR A 96 -3.32 8.14 -4.50
N ASP A 97 -4.19 8.49 -3.55
CA ASP A 97 -4.83 9.80 -3.52
C ASP A 97 -3.86 10.92 -3.11
N LYS A 98 -3.05 10.70 -2.06
CA LYS A 98 -2.11 11.71 -1.56
C LYS A 98 -0.91 11.98 -2.48
N LEU A 99 -0.53 11.03 -3.34
CA LEU A 99 0.67 11.11 -4.20
C LEU A 99 0.35 11.41 -5.69
N LYS A 100 -0.91 11.71 -6.02
CA LYS A 100 -1.27 12.30 -7.32
C LYS A 100 -0.62 13.66 -7.50
#